data_AF-A0A7K1V3U0-F1
#
_entry.id   AF-A0A7K1V3U0-F1
#
_cell.length_a   1.000
_cell.length_b   1.000
_cell.length_c   1.000
_cell.angle_alpha   90.00
_cell.angle_beta   90.00
_cell.angle_gamma   90.00
#
_symmetry.space_group_name_H-M   'P 1'
#
loop_
_entity.id
_entity.type
_entity.pdbx_description
1 polymer ?
#
loop_
_entity_poly.entity_id
_entity_poly.type
_entity_poly.pdbx_seq_one_letter_code
_entity_poly.pdbx_strand_id
1 'polypeptide(L)'
;MFAPVQDHPLFDQVQQRMGRVPNMTKVMANSTPVLEGYLGLMGALKKASLPGPTSERIALTVGASNECGYCVAAHTFAGKRVAKLSDAEVEAAKAGTSEDAKEAAAVAFARELTESRGKADPAEALAAGWTEEQVLEIVALVALQTLTNYVNKVAQTENDWPAA
;
A
#
# COMPACT_ATOMS: atom_id res chain seq x y z
N MET A 1 -21.01 9.12 8.91
CA MET A 1 -20.11 7.96 9.11
C MET A 1 -20.51 6.90 8.11
N PHE A 2 -19.56 6.32 7.37
CA PHE A 2 -19.89 5.27 6.40
C PHE A 2 -20.33 4.02 7.16
N ALA A 3 -21.48 3.45 6.81
CA ALA A 3 -21.91 2.16 7.37
C ALA A 3 -21.16 1.04 6.64
N PRO A 4 -20.39 0.18 7.33
CA PRO A 4 -19.72 -0.93 6.68
C PRO A 4 -20.74 -1.97 6.19
N VAL A 5 -20.61 -2.40 4.94
CA VAL A 5 -21.43 -3.49 4.39
C VAL A 5 -21.04 -4.81 5.06
N GLN A 6 -22.04 -5.54 5.57
CA GLN A 6 -21.82 -6.79 6.31
C GLN A 6 -21.77 -8.03 5.41
N ASP A 7 -22.43 -7.99 4.26
CA ASP A 7 -22.46 -9.07 3.28
C ASP A 7 -22.39 -8.51 1.85
N HIS A 8 -21.54 -9.09 1.02
CA HIS A 8 -21.32 -8.69 -0.37
C HIS A 8 -20.75 -9.87 -1.18
N PRO A 9 -21.20 -10.12 -2.42
CA PRO A 9 -20.75 -11.26 -3.24
C PRO A 9 -19.23 -11.34 -3.51
N LEU A 10 -18.50 -10.24 -3.33
CA LEU A 10 -17.05 -10.18 -3.51
C LEU A 10 -16.26 -10.49 -2.23
N PHE A 11 -16.91 -10.66 -1.08
CA PHE A 11 -16.21 -10.92 0.18
C PHE A 11 -15.50 -12.29 0.21
N ASP A 12 -16.03 -13.29 -0.49
CA ASP A 12 -15.32 -14.56 -0.68
C ASP A 12 -13.99 -14.35 -1.42
N GLN A 13 -13.98 -13.50 -2.44
CA GLN A 13 -12.76 -13.14 -3.18
C GLN A 13 -11.78 -12.36 -2.29
N VAL A 14 -12.29 -11.44 -1.46
CA VAL A 14 -11.47 -10.69 -0.48
C VAL A 14 -10.83 -11.67 0.52
N GLN A 15 -11.63 -12.56 1.11
CA GLN A 15 -11.20 -13.57 2.06
C GLN A 15 -10.11 -14.48 1.47
N GLN A 16 -10.28 -14.96 0.24
CA GLN A 16 -9.29 -15.78 -0.45
C GLN A 16 -7.96 -15.03 -0.68
N ARG A 17 -8.01 -13.73 -0.98
CA ARG A 17 -6.83 -12.94 -1.34
C ARG A 17 -6.07 -12.37 -0.15
N MET A 18 -6.76 -12.10 0.95
CA MET A 18 -6.23 -11.38 2.12
C MET A 18 -6.27 -12.21 3.41
N GLY A 19 -6.89 -13.39 3.39
CA GLY A 19 -7.08 -14.25 4.58
C GLY A 19 -8.12 -13.73 5.57
N ARG A 20 -8.72 -12.57 5.31
CA ARG A 20 -9.81 -11.95 6.09
C ARG A 20 -10.55 -10.91 5.23
N VAL A 21 -11.73 -10.47 5.69
CA VAL A 21 -12.47 -9.34 5.11
C VAL A 21 -12.29 -8.10 5.99
N PRO A 22 -11.30 -7.23 5.72
CA PRO A 22 -11.03 -6.05 6.54
C PRO A 22 -12.13 -4.97 6.39
N ASN A 23 -12.26 -4.10 7.39
CA ASN A 23 -13.27 -3.03 7.41
C ASN A 23 -13.13 -2.08 6.22
N MET A 24 -11.91 -1.83 5.73
CA MET A 24 -11.73 -1.04 4.49
C MET A 24 -12.49 -1.64 3.30
N THR A 25 -12.46 -2.96 3.11
CA THR A 25 -13.20 -3.60 2.00
C THR A 25 -14.71 -3.58 2.24
N LYS A 26 -15.15 -3.61 3.50
CA LYS A 26 -16.57 -3.43 3.87
C LYS A 26 -17.05 -2.01 3.62
N VAL A 27 -16.19 -1.01 3.82
CA VAL A 27 -16.45 0.38 3.45
C VAL A 27 -16.54 0.52 1.94
N MET A 28 -15.55 0.01 1.19
CA MET A 28 -15.55 0.06 -0.28
C MET A 28 -16.77 -0.64 -0.89
N ALA A 29 -17.28 -1.70 -0.26
CA ALA A 29 -18.49 -2.41 -0.70
C ALA A 29 -19.77 -1.55 -0.72
N ASN A 30 -19.76 -0.33 -0.14
CA ASN A 30 -20.83 0.65 -0.40
C ASN A 30 -20.91 1.05 -1.88
N SER A 31 -19.87 0.78 -2.67
CA SER A 31 -19.85 0.92 -4.13
C SER A 31 -19.15 -0.28 -4.75
N THR A 32 -19.92 -1.20 -5.33
CA THR A 32 -19.37 -2.39 -6.01
C THR A 32 -18.28 -2.03 -7.04
N PRO A 33 -18.43 -1.02 -7.91
CA PRO A 33 -17.37 -0.65 -8.84
C PRO A 33 -16.06 -0.22 -8.16
N VAL A 34 -16.12 0.42 -6.98
CA VAL A 34 -14.91 0.80 -6.23
C VAL A 34 -14.21 -0.44 -5.67
N LEU A 35 -14.97 -1.37 -5.08
CA LEU A 35 -14.41 -2.63 -4.56
C LEU A 35 -13.83 -3.48 -5.70
N GLU A 36 -14.52 -3.58 -6.83
CA GLU A 36 -14.05 -4.28 -8.03
C GLU A 36 -12.76 -3.65 -8.58
N GLY A 37 -12.71 -2.32 -8.70
CA GLY A 37 -11.53 -1.61 -9.17
C GLY A 37 -10.31 -1.84 -8.28
N TYR A 38 -10.50 -1.73 -6.95
CA TYR A 38 -9.47 -2.04 -5.96
C TYR A 38 -8.96 -3.49 -6.10
N LEU A 39 -9.88 -4.46 -6.16
CA LEU A 39 -9.54 -5.87 -6.30
C LEU A 39 -8.87 -6.15 -7.65
N GLY A 40 -9.28 -5.50 -8.73
CA GLY A 40 -8.66 -5.61 -10.04
C GLY A 40 -7.20 -5.16 -10.01
N LEU A 41 -6.94 -3.93 -9.55
CA LEU A 41 -5.60 -3.37 -9.48
C LEU A 41 -4.70 -4.14 -8.51
N MET A 42 -5.18 -4.46 -7.31
CA MET A 42 -4.46 -5.28 -6.34
C MET A 42 -4.10 -6.66 -6.93
N GLY A 43 -5.04 -7.30 -7.63
CA GLY A 43 -4.83 -8.60 -8.25
C GLY A 43 -3.81 -8.57 -9.40
N ALA A 44 -3.77 -7.47 -10.16
CA ALA A 44 -2.77 -7.26 -11.20
C ALA A 44 -1.38 -7.05 -10.61
N LEU A 45 -1.25 -6.17 -9.60
CA LEU A 45 0.04 -5.87 -8.94
C LEU A 45 0.61 -7.06 -8.16
N LYS A 46 -0.21 -8.04 -7.75
CA LYS A 46 0.33 -9.32 -7.22
C LYS A 46 1.16 -10.13 -8.22
N LYS A 47 1.06 -9.83 -9.51
CA LYS A 47 1.83 -10.48 -10.59
C LYS A 47 3.03 -9.64 -11.04
N ALA A 48 3.23 -8.48 -10.41
CA ALA A 48 4.34 -7.57 -10.69
C ALA A 48 5.69 -8.23 -10.42
N SER A 49 6.72 -7.73 -11.09
CA SER A 49 8.11 -8.11 -10.86
C SER A 49 8.70 -7.52 -9.57
N LEU A 50 8.04 -6.51 -9.00
CA LEU A 50 8.42 -5.86 -7.75
C LEU A 50 8.34 -6.84 -6.56
N PRO A 51 9.42 -6.99 -5.76
CA PRO A 51 9.39 -7.88 -4.61
C PRO A 51 8.33 -7.51 -3.57
N GLY A 52 7.75 -8.52 -2.92
CA GLY A 52 6.76 -8.33 -1.86
C GLY A 52 7.25 -7.43 -0.71
N PRO A 53 8.47 -7.63 -0.17
CA PRO A 53 9.01 -6.74 0.85
C PRO A 53 9.14 -5.28 0.41
N THR A 54 9.59 -5.04 -0.82
CA THR A 54 9.66 -3.69 -1.42
C THR A 54 8.27 -3.06 -1.50
N SER A 55 7.27 -3.84 -1.93
CA SER A 55 5.88 -3.37 -1.98
C SER A 55 5.36 -2.92 -0.61
N GLU A 56 5.68 -3.66 0.46
CA GLU A 56 5.28 -3.28 1.83
C GLU A 56 6.02 -2.04 2.32
N ARG A 57 7.31 -1.85 2.00
CA ARG A 57 8.04 -0.62 2.31
C ARG A 57 7.43 0.60 1.65
N ILE A 58 7.09 0.50 0.36
CA ILE A 58 6.41 1.56 -0.38
C ILE A 58 5.05 1.85 0.23
N ALA A 59 4.28 0.82 0.58
CA ALA A 59 2.98 0.97 1.21
C ALA A 59 3.05 1.69 2.57
N LEU A 60 4.05 1.38 3.39
CA LEU A 60 4.35 2.09 4.64
C LEU A 60 4.72 3.56 4.37
N THR A 61 5.59 3.80 3.40
CA THR A 61 6.04 5.14 3.00
C THR A 61 4.85 6.02 2.58
N VAL A 62 4.04 5.55 1.63
CA VAL A 62 2.87 6.28 1.11
C VAL A 62 1.83 6.48 2.22
N GLY A 63 1.59 5.44 3.04
CA GLY A 63 0.69 5.52 4.18
C GLY A 63 1.10 6.58 5.20
N ALA A 64 2.40 6.67 5.50
CA ALA A 64 2.96 7.68 6.39
C ALA A 64 2.87 9.08 5.78
N SER A 65 3.28 9.27 4.52
CA SER A 65 3.20 10.56 3.81
C SER A 65 1.76 11.08 3.68
N ASN A 66 0.79 10.19 3.50
CA ASN A 66 -0.63 10.57 3.45
C ASN A 66 -1.29 10.65 4.84
N GLU A 67 -0.55 10.38 5.92
CA GLU A 67 -1.05 10.34 7.29
C GLU A 67 -2.28 9.41 7.44
N CYS A 68 -2.23 8.21 6.86
CA CYS A 68 -3.28 7.18 6.98
C CYS A 68 -2.92 6.18 8.09
N GLY A 69 -3.38 6.41 9.33
CA GLY A 69 -3.12 5.53 10.48
C GLY A 69 -3.58 4.08 10.26
N TYR A 70 -4.77 3.86 9.68
CA TYR A 70 -5.27 2.52 9.33
C TYR A 70 -4.30 1.78 8.40
N CYS A 71 -3.81 2.49 7.37
CA CYS A 71 -2.97 1.92 6.33
C CYS A 71 -1.57 1.60 6.88
N VAL A 72 -1.01 2.51 7.68
CA VAL A 72 0.27 2.29 8.37
C VAL A 72 0.17 1.09 9.30
N ALA A 73 -0.93 0.92 10.05
CA ALA A 73 -1.15 -0.26 10.89
C ALA A 73 -1.26 -1.57 10.08
N ALA A 74 -2.03 -1.54 8.98
CA ALA A 74 -2.18 -2.69 8.08
C ALA A 74 -0.84 -3.15 7.50
N HIS A 75 -0.06 -2.21 6.96
CA HIS A 75 1.21 -2.50 6.30
C HIS A 75 2.35 -2.73 7.29
N THR A 76 2.26 -2.22 8.52
CA THR A 76 3.16 -2.62 9.61
C THR A 76 2.95 -4.09 9.96
N PHE A 77 1.70 -4.52 10.09
CA PHE A 77 1.36 -5.92 10.34
C PHE A 77 1.83 -6.81 9.18
N ALA A 78 1.49 -6.48 7.94
CA ALA A 78 1.87 -7.25 6.75
C ALA A 78 3.39 -7.27 6.54
N GLY A 79 4.05 -6.10 6.64
CA GLY A 79 5.49 -5.93 6.57
C GLY A 79 6.24 -6.88 7.51
N LYS A 80 5.85 -6.92 8.79
CA LYS A 80 6.49 -7.78 9.79
C LYS A 80 6.12 -9.25 9.64
N ARG A 81 4.84 -9.57 9.42
CA ARG A 81 4.34 -10.96 9.50
C ARG A 81 4.47 -11.73 8.20
N VAL A 82 4.29 -11.07 7.07
CA VAL A 82 4.29 -11.68 5.74
C VAL A 82 5.62 -11.41 5.04
N ALA A 83 6.00 -10.14 4.89
CA ALA A 83 7.22 -9.75 4.20
C ALA A 83 8.51 -9.89 5.03
N LYS A 84 8.39 -10.20 6.34
CA LYS A 84 9.51 -10.43 7.26
C LYS A 84 10.47 -9.23 7.39
N LEU A 85 9.95 -8.01 7.27
CA LEU A 85 10.70 -6.80 7.58
C LEU A 85 11.04 -6.75 9.07
N SER A 86 12.24 -6.26 9.38
CA SER A 86 12.64 -5.94 10.75
C SER A 86 11.90 -4.70 11.26
N ASP A 87 11.92 -4.47 12.57
CA ASP A 87 11.34 -3.26 13.15
C ASP A 87 12.07 -2.00 12.65
N ALA A 88 13.39 -2.07 12.50
CA ALA A 88 14.20 -0.99 11.94
C ALA A 88 13.78 -0.66 10.50
N GLU A 89 13.56 -1.68 9.67
CA GLU A 89 13.13 -1.49 8.27
C GLU A 89 11.71 -0.93 8.16
N VAL A 90 10.81 -1.30 9.07
CA VAL A 90 9.46 -0.70 9.12
C VAL A 90 9.53 0.78 9.45
N GLU A 91 10.31 1.17 10.47
CA GLU A 91 10.47 2.57 10.85
C GLU A 91 11.21 3.38 9.78
N ALA A 92 12.24 2.81 9.15
CA ALA A 92 12.93 3.40 8.03
C ALA A 92 11.98 3.67 6.86
N ALA A 93 11.14 2.68 6.50
CA ALA A 93 10.16 2.83 5.44
C ALA A 93 9.10 3.90 5.77
N LYS A 94 8.61 3.98 7.02
CA LYS A 94 7.72 5.08 7.45
C LYS A 94 8.38 6.46 7.30
N ALA A 95 9.70 6.55 7.46
CA ALA A 95 10.49 7.77 7.23
C ALA A 95 10.86 8.01 5.74
N GLY A 96 10.48 7.09 4.85
CA GLY A 96 10.80 7.16 3.42
C GLY A 96 12.25 6.81 3.09
N THR A 97 12.85 5.85 3.82
CA THR A 97 14.20 5.36 3.59
C THR A 97 14.32 3.86 3.93
N SER A 98 15.51 3.26 3.80
CA SER A 98 15.82 1.87 4.14
C SER A 98 17.31 1.73 4.48
N GLU A 99 17.66 0.70 5.25
CA GLU A 99 19.05 0.30 5.50
C GLU A 99 19.72 -0.28 4.24
N ASP A 100 18.93 -0.78 3.28
CA ASP A 100 19.42 -1.21 1.97
C ASP A 100 19.35 -0.04 0.96
N ALA A 101 20.48 0.25 0.31
CA ALA A 101 20.59 1.39 -0.60
C ALA A 101 19.69 1.29 -1.84
N LYS A 102 19.42 0.07 -2.33
CA LYS A 102 18.54 -0.14 -3.48
C LYS A 102 17.08 0.07 -3.08
N GLU A 103 16.67 -0.48 -1.94
CA GLU A 103 15.33 -0.27 -1.39
C GLU A 103 15.10 1.21 -1.01
N ALA A 104 16.12 1.89 -0.47
CA ALA A 104 16.07 3.31 -0.13
C ALA A 104 15.72 4.18 -1.35
N ALA A 105 16.28 3.87 -2.53
CA ALA A 105 15.95 4.57 -3.76
C ALA A 105 14.49 4.37 -4.20
N ALA A 106 13.94 3.15 -4.04
CA ALA A 106 12.54 2.88 -4.38
C ALA A 106 11.55 3.62 -3.45
N VAL A 107 11.80 3.60 -2.14
CA VAL A 107 10.93 4.30 -1.19
C VAL A 107 11.06 5.81 -1.29
N ALA A 108 12.26 6.34 -1.56
CA ALA A 108 12.46 7.77 -1.80
C ALA A 108 11.68 8.24 -3.04
N PHE A 109 11.74 7.47 -4.13
CA PHE A 109 10.94 7.75 -5.33
C PHE A 109 9.43 7.69 -5.05
N ALA A 110 8.96 6.67 -4.32
CA ALA A 110 7.55 6.57 -3.93
C ALA A 110 7.07 7.73 -3.04
N ARG A 111 7.93 8.19 -2.12
CA ARG A 111 7.70 9.36 -1.28
C ARG A 111 7.59 10.62 -2.12
N GLU A 112 8.56 10.87 -3.00
CA GLU A 112 8.56 12.02 -3.89
C GLU A 112 7.31 12.03 -4.77
N LEU A 113 6.94 10.89 -5.38
CA LEU A 113 5.70 10.76 -6.15
C LEU A 113 4.47 11.18 -5.36
N THR A 114 4.39 10.75 -4.10
CA THR A 114 3.25 11.02 -3.21
C THR A 114 3.19 12.50 -2.85
N GLU A 115 4.28 13.06 -2.36
CA GLU A 115 4.36 14.46 -1.87
C GLU A 115 4.25 15.47 -3.01
N SER A 116 4.83 15.16 -4.18
CA SER A 116 4.85 16.04 -5.36
C SER A 116 3.64 15.87 -6.28
N ARG A 117 2.75 14.91 -6.00
CA ARG A 117 1.59 14.55 -6.85
C ARG A 117 2.02 14.11 -8.26
N GLY A 118 3.01 13.23 -8.33
CA GLY A 118 3.49 12.61 -9.57
C GLY A 118 4.59 13.38 -10.30
N LYS A 119 5.12 14.47 -9.73
CA LYS A 119 6.24 15.23 -10.28
C LYS A 119 7.57 14.75 -9.69
N ALA A 120 7.84 13.45 -9.85
CA ALA A 120 9.05 12.81 -9.34
C ALA A 120 9.97 12.37 -10.48
N ASP A 121 11.28 12.33 -10.23
CA ASP A 121 12.29 11.87 -11.18
C ASP A 121 12.73 10.43 -10.85
N PRO A 122 12.56 9.45 -11.75
CA PRO A 122 12.98 8.07 -11.50
C PRO A 122 14.50 7.85 -11.61
N ALA A 123 15.31 8.86 -11.96
CA ALA A 123 16.74 8.70 -12.23
C ALA A 123 17.51 7.97 -11.12
N GLU A 124 17.26 8.29 -9.85
CA GLU A 124 17.94 7.63 -8.72
C GLU A 124 17.51 6.17 -8.55
N ALA A 125 16.22 5.87 -8.75
CA ALA A 125 15.72 4.49 -8.71
C ALA A 125 16.33 3.64 -9.85
N LEU A 126 16.40 4.20 -11.06
CA LEU A 126 17.02 3.55 -12.21
C LEU A 126 18.52 3.32 -11.97
N ALA A 127 19.23 4.32 -11.44
CA ALA A 127 20.65 4.21 -11.10
C ALA A 127 20.92 3.16 -10.00
N ALA A 128 19.99 2.97 -9.08
CA ALA A 128 20.05 1.91 -8.06
C ALA A 128 19.73 0.49 -8.62
N GLY A 129 19.39 0.39 -9.90
CA GLY A 129 19.18 -0.88 -10.59
C GLY A 129 17.74 -1.40 -10.52
N TRP A 130 16.75 -0.52 -10.32
CA TRP A 130 15.35 -0.82 -10.64
C TRP A 130 15.13 -0.68 -12.15
N THR A 131 14.37 -1.59 -12.74
CA THR A 131 14.04 -1.51 -14.18
C THR A 131 12.93 -0.48 -14.43
N GLU A 132 12.77 -0.04 -15.68
CA GLU A 132 11.63 0.81 -16.09
C GLU A 132 10.28 0.15 -15.77
N GLU A 133 10.19 -1.17 -15.95
CA GLU A 133 9.03 -1.97 -15.55
C GLU A 133 8.74 -1.82 -14.06
N GLN A 134 9.75 -2.02 -13.21
CA GLN A 134 9.60 -1.91 -11.75
C GLN A 134 9.28 -0.47 -11.31
N VAL A 135 9.86 0.53 -11.97
CA VAL A 135 9.53 1.94 -11.71
C VAL A 135 8.05 2.22 -12.01
N LEU A 136 7.50 1.70 -13.11
CA LEU A 136 6.07 1.81 -13.41
C LEU A 136 5.20 1.04 -12.40
N GLU A 137 5.67 -0.12 -11.93
CA GLU A 137 4.99 -0.87 -10.86
C GLU A 137 4.96 -0.08 -9.55
N ILE A 138 6.03 0.66 -9.20
CA ILE A 138 6.05 1.57 -8.05
C ILE A 138 5.01 2.67 -8.22
N VAL A 139 4.88 3.28 -9.40
CA VAL A 139 3.85 4.31 -9.68
C VAL A 139 2.45 3.73 -9.48
N ALA A 140 2.18 2.54 -10.02
CA ALA A 140 0.89 1.89 -9.88
C ALA A 140 0.59 1.50 -8.42
N LEU A 141 1.61 1.09 -7.66
CA LEU A 141 1.49 0.82 -6.24
C LEU A 141 1.18 2.11 -5.45
N VAL A 142 1.86 3.22 -5.73
CA VAL A 142 1.54 4.53 -5.12
C VAL A 142 0.08 4.91 -5.41
N ALA A 143 -0.43 4.68 -6.62
CA ALA A 143 -1.83 4.93 -6.95
C ALA A 143 -2.80 4.03 -6.14
N LEU A 144 -2.51 2.72 -6.05
CA LEU A 144 -3.28 1.78 -5.23
C LEU A 144 -3.31 2.22 -3.76
N GLN A 145 -2.16 2.61 -3.21
CA GLN A 145 -2.04 3.06 -1.84
C GLN A 145 -2.74 4.40 -1.62
N THR A 146 -2.65 5.33 -2.56
CA THR A 146 -3.40 6.60 -2.50
C THR A 146 -4.91 6.36 -2.44
N LEU A 147 -5.44 5.45 -3.27
CA LEU A 147 -6.85 5.07 -3.22
C LEU A 147 -7.26 4.53 -1.84
N THR A 148 -6.51 3.56 -1.30
CA THR A 148 -6.84 2.96 0.01
C THR A 148 -6.70 3.97 1.14
N ASN A 149 -5.67 4.82 1.10
CA ASN A 149 -5.43 5.87 2.07
C ASN A 149 -6.58 6.86 2.10
N TYR A 150 -7.00 7.35 0.93
CA TYR A 150 -8.08 8.33 0.84
C TYR A 150 -9.42 7.74 1.25
N VAL A 151 -9.74 6.50 0.84
CA VAL A 151 -10.94 5.80 1.31
C VAL A 151 -10.96 5.71 2.83
N ASN A 152 -9.87 5.25 3.45
CA ASN A 152 -9.84 5.09 4.91
C ASN A 152 -9.93 6.42 5.66
N LYS A 153 -9.30 7.48 5.15
CA LYS A 153 -9.36 8.81 5.77
C LYS A 153 -10.74 9.44 5.63
N VAL A 154 -11.34 9.37 4.44
CA VAL A 154 -12.70 9.92 4.19
C VAL A 154 -13.75 9.15 4.98
N ALA A 155 -13.62 7.82 5.03
CA ALA A 155 -14.59 6.98 5.72
C ALA A 155 -14.41 6.91 7.24
N GLN A 156 -13.25 7.35 7.75
CA GLN A 156 -12.82 7.15 9.14
C GLN A 156 -12.94 5.67 9.51
N THR A 157 -12.40 4.79 8.65
CA THR A 157 -12.49 3.34 8.80
C THR A 157 -11.96 2.88 10.15
N GLU A 158 -12.76 2.10 10.88
CA GLU A 158 -12.35 1.48 12.14
C GLU A 158 -11.18 0.51 11.92
N ASN A 159 -10.16 0.62 12.78
CA ASN A 159 -8.92 -0.12 12.63
C ASN A 159 -9.06 -1.60 13.07
N ASP A 160 -8.77 -2.51 12.14
CA ASP A 160 -8.75 -3.96 12.39
C ASP A 160 -7.37 -4.53 12.75
N TRP A 161 -6.35 -3.66 12.81
CA TRP A 161 -4.94 -4.04 12.92
C TRP A 161 -4.38 -3.63 14.28
N PRO A 162 -3.35 -4.33 14.80
CA PRO A 162 -2.61 -3.85 15.96
C PRO A 162 -2.13 -2.42 15.75
N ALA A 163 -2.03 -1.65 16.83
CA ALA A 163 -1.42 -0.32 16.76
C ALA A 163 -0.02 -0.42 16.14
N ALA A 164 0.26 0.52 15.24
CA ALA A 164 1.48 0.56 14.41
C ALA A 164 2.70 1.08 15.16
#